data_AF-W0ES77-F1
#
_entry.id   AF-W0ES77-F1
#
_cell.length_a   1.000
_cell.length_b   1.000
_cell.length_c   1.000
_cell.angle_alpha   90.00
_cell.angle_beta   90.00
_cell.angle_gamma   90.00
#
_symmetry.space_group_name_H-M   'P 1'
#
loop_
_entity.id
_entity.type
_entity.pdbx_description
1 polymer ?
#
loop_
_entity_poly.entity_id
_entity_poly.type
_entity_poly.pdbx_seq_one_letter_code
_entity_poly.pdbx_strand_id
1 'polypeptide(L)'
;MLITLGIILACLNGIFVTALIGKSFSWTERIGLSFPLGMALQTLLMVLLDWVHIPLTATSVLLAGWVILALLLFLVWRYRGIDTLRFTPAMLNDLKQANLVWVLLLLLVGYCEYMNFSKCIFFPPSDRDSLAAFDTLGFVAAHDHTYMRMSLFDADYNPTIHRAGSSIAYAPFVQMSYAYVYLLGAETSKAIPALMYLFFVIAFYGILRRNTGKTLAALTTLFMMMAPEMLAFSSLSGTNVMQAIFASLGIAYTASWLRSRRDHELYAGALLLGANMWCRNEGVVFIGAACVVLLIDCIRRKSYRKGWYFTGLALLPAVIWFAYMKTGGLYTEGMAITRLFWDGEKAGNIVNGFWALFTNTLYYGWTFPVFALFLVGNIWFLIKGRDNLPLLGMILLSVLFYGLVIYHVDYVWDSIQNVLAYSSKRFFFCFIPMCWYFAATTRIARRGADYVERYLSLK
;
A
#
# COMPACT_ATOMS: atom_id res chain seq x y z
N MET A 1 -18.01 -21.39 2.32
CA MET A 1 -18.30 -21.28 0.87
C MET A 1 -18.38 -19.82 0.41
N LEU A 2 -19.15 -18.95 1.10
CA LEU A 2 -19.28 -17.53 0.73
C LEU A 2 -17.97 -16.73 0.84
N ILE A 3 -17.16 -16.95 1.87
CA ILE A 3 -15.84 -16.28 2.03
C ILE A 3 -14.95 -16.54 0.81
N THR A 4 -14.80 -17.79 0.41
CA THR A 4 -14.01 -18.19 -0.75
C THR A 4 -14.50 -17.51 -2.03
N LEU A 5 -15.82 -17.47 -2.22
CA LEU A 5 -16.44 -16.78 -3.35
C LEU A 5 -16.10 -15.28 -3.33
N GLY A 6 -16.19 -14.64 -2.17
CA GLY A 6 -15.86 -13.22 -2.03
C GLY A 6 -14.39 -12.91 -2.29
N ILE A 7 -13.47 -13.75 -1.79
CA ILE A 7 -12.03 -13.60 -2.08
C ILE A 7 -11.76 -13.76 -3.59
N ILE A 8 -12.35 -14.76 -4.23
CA ILE A 8 -12.22 -14.96 -5.69
C ILE A 8 -12.76 -13.74 -6.43
N LEU A 9 -13.93 -13.24 -6.04
CA LEU A 9 -14.55 -12.06 -6.65
C LEU A 9 -13.66 -10.81 -6.50
N ALA A 10 -13.09 -10.56 -5.33
CA ALA A 10 -12.14 -9.48 -5.12
C ALA A 10 -10.91 -9.62 -6.04
N CYS A 11 -10.30 -10.80 -6.11
CA CYS A 11 -9.18 -11.07 -7.00
C CYS A 11 -9.55 -10.86 -8.48
N LEU A 12 -10.71 -11.35 -8.93
CA LEU A 12 -11.18 -11.16 -10.30
C LEU A 12 -11.35 -9.68 -10.63
N ASN A 13 -12.03 -8.93 -9.76
CA ASN A 13 -12.17 -7.48 -9.91
C ASN A 13 -10.81 -6.79 -10.05
N GLY A 14 -9.83 -7.13 -9.22
CA GLY A 14 -8.47 -6.60 -9.37
C GLY A 14 -7.76 -7.00 -10.66
N ILE A 15 -7.90 -8.25 -11.12
CA ILE A 15 -7.36 -8.69 -12.42
C ILE A 15 -7.95 -7.84 -13.55
N PHE A 16 -9.27 -7.62 -13.56
CA PHE A 16 -9.90 -6.80 -14.59
C PHE A 16 -9.54 -5.31 -14.48
N VAL A 17 -9.34 -4.78 -13.27
CA VAL A 17 -8.77 -3.44 -13.08
C VAL A 17 -7.38 -3.36 -13.73
N THR A 18 -6.48 -4.30 -13.47
CA THR A 18 -5.14 -4.30 -14.10
C THR A 18 -5.21 -4.44 -15.62
N ALA A 19 -6.17 -5.21 -16.15
CA ALA A 19 -6.39 -5.36 -17.59
C ALA A 19 -6.91 -4.07 -18.24
N LEU A 20 -7.79 -3.35 -17.55
CA LEU A 20 -8.29 -2.05 -17.99
C LEU A 20 -7.19 -1.00 -18.00
N ILE A 21 -6.30 -1.01 -17.00
CA ILE A 21 -5.16 -0.11 -16.91
C ILE A 21 -4.17 -0.32 -18.08
N GLY A 22 -3.82 -1.56 -18.41
CA GLY A 22 -2.97 -1.83 -19.57
C GLY A 22 -2.64 -3.28 -19.86
N LYS A 23 -2.12 -3.53 -21.08
CA LYS A 23 -1.79 -4.87 -21.58
C LYS A 23 -0.43 -5.38 -21.09
N SER A 24 0.48 -4.47 -20.75
CA SER A 24 1.90 -4.75 -20.53
C SER A 24 2.28 -5.23 -19.12
N PHE A 25 1.31 -5.39 -18.22
CA PHE A 25 1.57 -6.06 -16.94
C PHE A 25 1.91 -7.52 -17.18
N SER A 26 2.99 -7.97 -16.56
CA SER A 26 3.25 -9.40 -16.41
C SER A 26 2.15 -10.04 -15.56
N TRP A 27 1.91 -11.33 -15.75
CA TRP A 27 0.94 -12.05 -14.91
C TRP A 27 1.35 -12.11 -13.44
N THR A 28 2.64 -12.12 -13.13
CA THR A 28 3.12 -11.97 -11.74
C THR A 28 2.63 -10.66 -11.14
N GLU A 29 2.74 -9.55 -11.86
CA GLU A 29 2.21 -8.26 -11.41
C GLU A 29 0.67 -8.27 -11.35
N ARG A 30 -0.03 -8.86 -12.33
CA ARG A 30 -1.49 -8.95 -12.34
C ARG A 30 -2.03 -9.73 -11.14
N ILE A 31 -1.43 -10.90 -10.87
CA ILE A 31 -1.77 -11.72 -9.72
C ILE A 31 -1.48 -10.92 -8.47
N GLY A 32 -0.26 -10.42 -8.29
CA GLY A 32 0.11 -9.68 -7.09
C GLY A 32 -0.75 -8.43 -6.82
N LEU A 33 -1.18 -7.72 -7.86
CA LEU A 33 -2.04 -6.54 -7.71
C LEU A 33 -3.53 -6.87 -7.57
N SER A 34 -3.94 -8.11 -7.84
CA SER A 34 -5.34 -8.49 -7.92
C SER A 34 -6.08 -8.29 -6.59
N PHE A 35 -5.62 -8.90 -5.51
CA PHE A 35 -6.31 -8.76 -4.23
C PHE A 35 -6.24 -7.33 -3.66
N PRO A 36 -5.09 -6.62 -3.65
CA PRO A 36 -5.03 -5.24 -3.13
C PRO A 36 -5.95 -4.27 -3.88
N LEU A 37 -5.93 -4.27 -5.21
CA LEU A 37 -6.79 -3.39 -6.00
C LEU A 37 -8.26 -3.84 -5.95
N GLY A 38 -8.49 -5.15 -5.93
CA GLY A 38 -9.82 -5.74 -5.79
C GLY A 38 -10.50 -5.35 -4.49
N MET A 39 -9.80 -5.48 -3.36
CA MET A 39 -10.31 -5.07 -2.05
C MET A 39 -10.46 -3.55 -1.93
N ALA A 40 -9.58 -2.76 -2.54
CA ALA A 40 -9.73 -1.30 -2.57
C ALA A 40 -11.01 -0.90 -3.30
N LEU A 41 -11.30 -1.56 -4.43
CA LEU A 41 -12.55 -1.37 -5.17
C LEU A 41 -13.78 -1.88 -4.37
N GLN A 42 -13.67 -3.04 -3.74
CA GLN A 42 -14.76 -3.62 -2.95
C GLN A 42 -15.15 -2.72 -1.77
N THR A 43 -14.17 -2.22 -1.02
CA THR A 43 -14.42 -1.31 0.12
C THR A 43 -14.99 0.03 -0.33
N LEU A 44 -14.57 0.54 -1.49
CA LEU A 44 -15.18 1.72 -2.11
C LEU A 44 -16.65 1.47 -2.44
N LEU A 45 -17.00 0.32 -3.03
CA LEU A 45 -18.38 -0.04 -3.31
C LEU A 45 -19.23 -0.15 -2.04
N MET A 46 -18.68 -0.74 -0.97
CA MET A 46 -19.37 -0.81 0.32
C MET A 46 -19.67 0.58 0.88
N VAL A 47 -18.71 1.50 0.83
CA VAL A 47 -18.95 2.90 1.22
C VAL A 47 -20.04 3.54 0.35
N LEU A 48 -20.03 3.32 -0.96
CA LEU A 48 -21.07 3.86 -1.85
C LEU A 48 -22.45 3.28 -1.56
N LEU A 49 -22.56 1.98 -1.28
CA LEU A 49 -23.82 1.33 -0.89
C LEU A 49 -24.37 1.92 0.40
N ASP A 50 -23.52 2.03 1.43
CA ASP A 50 -23.93 2.58 2.72
C ASP A 50 -24.32 4.06 2.62
N TRP A 51 -23.63 4.82 1.76
CA TRP A 51 -23.95 6.22 1.49
C TRP A 51 -25.35 6.41 0.89
N VAL A 52 -25.79 5.49 0.02
CA VAL A 52 -27.16 5.49 -0.52
C VAL A 52 -28.14 4.70 0.35
N HIS A 53 -27.75 4.38 1.59
CA HIS A 53 -28.55 3.67 2.59
C HIS A 53 -28.97 2.25 2.18
N ILE A 54 -28.21 1.61 1.29
CA ILE A 54 -28.36 0.17 1.02
C ILE A 54 -27.65 -0.59 2.15
N PRO A 55 -28.35 -1.47 2.91
CA PRO A 55 -27.73 -2.22 3.99
C PRO A 55 -26.56 -3.07 3.51
N LEU A 56 -25.46 -3.09 4.27
CA LEU A 56 -24.28 -3.91 4.04
C LEU A 56 -24.57 -5.35 4.48
N THR A 57 -25.15 -6.15 3.59
CA THR A 57 -25.40 -7.58 3.79
C THR A 57 -24.50 -8.39 2.85
N ALA A 58 -24.33 -9.68 3.11
CA ALA A 58 -23.62 -10.57 2.18
C ALA A 58 -24.15 -10.45 0.75
N THR A 59 -25.48 -10.41 0.61
CA THR A 59 -26.15 -10.33 -0.69
C THR A 59 -25.89 -9.01 -1.41
N SER A 60 -26.11 -7.86 -0.75
CA SER A 60 -25.93 -6.55 -1.38
C SER A 60 -24.47 -6.31 -1.78
N VAL A 61 -23.54 -6.70 -0.90
CA VAL A 61 -22.11 -6.50 -1.10
C VAL A 61 -21.54 -7.43 -2.19
N LEU A 62 -21.97 -8.70 -2.24
CA LEU A 62 -21.59 -9.61 -3.34
C LEU A 62 -22.24 -9.19 -4.67
N LEU A 63 -23.51 -8.78 -4.67
CA LEU A 63 -24.19 -8.35 -5.89
C LEU A 63 -23.53 -7.10 -6.49
N ALA A 64 -23.19 -6.11 -5.65
CA ALA A 64 -22.40 -4.96 -6.10
C ALA A 64 -21.03 -5.38 -6.67
N GLY A 65 -20.37 -6.35 -6.02
CA GLY A 65 -19.12 -6.95 -6.51
C GLY A 65 -19.25 -7.64 -7.87
N TRP A 66 -20.37 -8.31 -8.14
CA TRP A 66 -20.66 -8.93 -9.44
C TRP A 66 -21.03 -7.91 -10.52
N VAL A 67 -21.79 -6.87 -10.16
CA VAL A 67 -22.13 -5.77 -11.07
C VAL A 67 -20.87 -5.05 -11.51
N ILE A 68 -19.95 -4.75 -10.59
CA ILE A 68 -18.68 -4.12 -10.96
C ILE A 68 -17.82 -5.05 -11.82
N LEU A 69 -17.83 -6.36 -11.56
CA LEU A 69 -17.10 -7.33 -12.38
C LEU A 69 -17.64 -7.32 -13.82
N ALA A 70 -18.96 -7.36 -13.99
CA ALA A 70 -19.60 -7.28 -15.30
C ALA A 70 -19.27 -5.98 -16.03
N LEU A 71 -19.27 -4.84 -15.31
CA LEU A 71 -18.87 -3.55 -15.87
C LEU A 71 -17.40 -3.56 -16.31
N LEU A 72 -16.49 -4.04 -15.47
CA LEU A 72 -15.07 -4.11 -15.78
C LEU A 72 -14.80 -5.05 -16.96
N LEU A 73 -15.48 -6.20 -17.01
CA LEU A 73 -15.46 -7.13 -18.14
C LEU A 73 -15.87 -6.42 -19.44
N PHE A 74 -16.99 -5.70 -19.42
CA PHE A 74 -17.48 -4.94 -20.56
C PHE A 74 -16.47 -3.86 -21.00
N LEU A 75 -15.91 -3.10 -20.06
CA LEU A 75 -14.92 -2.06 -20.36
C LEU A 75 -13.62 -2.64 -20.92
N VAL A 76 -13.14 -3.75 -20.37
CA VAL A 76 -11.95 -4.45 -20.89
C VAL A 76 -12.23 -4.97 -22.30
N TRP A 77 -13.37 -5.63 -22.52
CA TRP A 77 -13.76 -6.09 -23.85
C TRP A 77 -13.84 -4.92 -24.85
N ARG A 78 -14.51 -3.83 -24.49
CA ARG A 78 -14.78 -2.67 -25.36
C ARG A 78 -13.55 -1.83 -25.71
N TYR A 79 -12.63 -1.63 -24.76
CA TYR A 79 -11.52 -0.68 -24.89
C TYR A 79 -10.14 -1.33 -24.97
N ARG A 80 -9.99 -2.58 -24.51
CA ARG A 80 -8.69 -3.27 -24.46
C ARG A 80 -8.68 -4.58 -25.25
N GLY A 81 -9.82 -5.24 -25.41
CA GLY A 81 -9.94 -6.60 -25.93
C GLY A 81 -9.56 -7.65 -24.89
N ILE A 82 -10.26 -8.79 -24.90
CA ILE A 82 -10.05 -9.89 -23.94
C ILE A 82 -8.65 -10.51 -24.08
N ASP A 83 -8.01 -10.35 -25.25
CA ASP A 83 -6.65 -10.85 -25.51
C ASP A 83 -5.58 -10.28 -24.56
N THR A 84 -5.90 -9.19 -23.85
CA THR A 84 -5.08 -8.67 -22.74
C THR A 84 -4.90 -9.64 -21.58
N LEU A 85 -5.81 -10.58 -21.45
CA LEU A 85 -5.81 -11.66 -20.44
C LEU A 85 -5.35 -12.99 -21.04
N ARG A 86 -4.72 -13.01 -22.22
CA ARG A 86 -4.07 -14.24 -22.69
C ARG A 86 -2.76 -14.46 -21.93
N PHE A 87 -2.51 -15.70 -21.53
CA PHE A 87 -1.21 -16.12 -21.05
C PHE A 87 -0.19 -16.01 -22.18
N THR A 88 0.91 -15.28 -21.95
CA THR A 88 1.98 -15.16 -22.94
C THR A 88 3.01 -16.29 -22.75
N PRO A 89 3.52 -16.91 -23.84
CA PRO A 89 4.52 -17.97 -23.78
C PRO A 89 5.81 -17.59 -23.03
N ALA A 90 6.10 -16.28 -22.92
CA ALA A 90 7.22 -15.74 -22.16
C ALA A 90 7.24 -16.19 -20.68
N MET A 91 6.08 -16.55 -20.11
CA MET A 91 5.98 -17.07 -18.75
C MET A 91 6.44 -18.53 -18.62
N LEU A 92 6.13 -19.38 -19.59
CA LEU A 92 6.58 -20.78 -19.61
C LEU A 92 8.10 -20.89 -19.80
N ASN A 93 8.71 -19.89 -20.43
CA ASN A 93 10.15 -19.77 -20.54
C ASN A 93 10.84 -19.40 -19.22
N ASP A 94 10.10 -18.98 -18.18
CA ASP A 94 10.71 -18.65 -16.89
C ASP A 94 11.17 -19.87 -16.12
N LEU A 95 10.36 -20.92 -16.12
CA LEU A 95 10.72 -22.21 -15.54
C LEU A 95 11.90 -22.86 -16.29
N LYS A 96 12.00 -22.62 -17.60
CA LYS A 96 13.12 -23.11 -18.42
C LYS A 96 14.45 -22.41 -18.13
N GLN A 97 14.40 -21.22 -17.53
CA GLN A 97 15.58 -20.43 -17.12
C GLN A 97 15.72 -20.39 -15.59
N ALA A 98 15.14 -21.39 -14.90
CA ALA A 98 15.27 -21.51 -13.47
C ALA A 98 16.71 -21.86 -13.11
N ASN A 99 17.30 -21.10 -12.19
CA ASN A 99 18.57 -21.46 -11.56
C ASN A 99 18.34 -21.82 -10.09
N LEU A 100 19.20 -22.66 -9.53
CA LEU A 100 19.04 -23.19 -8.18
C LEU A 100 18.97 -22.08 -7.12
N VAL A 101 19.80 -21.04 -7.25
CA VAL A 101 19.82 -19.91 -6.30
C VAL A 101 18.47 -19.18 -6.29
N TRP A 102 17.92 -18.90 -7.46
CA TRP A 102 16.61 -18.28 -7.59
C TRP A 102 15.50 -19.15 -7.00
N VAL A 103 15.52 -20.46 -7.24
CA VAL A 103 14.54 -21.39 -6.65
C VAL A 103 14.65 -21.40 -5.12
N LEU A 104 15.86 -21.51 -4.58
CA LEU A 104 16.08 -21.47 -3.12
C LEU A 104 15.58 -20.16 -2.50
N LEU A 105 15.85 -19.02 -3.14
CA LEU A 105 15.35 -17.73 -2.67
C LEU A 105 13.82 -17.67 -2.69
N LEU A 106 13.17 -18.20 -3.73
CA LEU A 106 11.71 -18.26 -3.79
C LEU A 106 11.12 -19.21 -2.74
N LEU A 107 11.80 -20.33 -2.43
CA LEU A 107 11.40 -21.23 -1.36
C LEU A 107 11.49 -20.54 0.01
N LEU A 108 12.55 -19.76 0.26
CA LEU A 108 12.69 -18.98 1.49
C LEU A 108 11.61 -17.88 1.59
N VAL A 109 11.33 -17.18 0.49
CA VAL A 109 10.22 -16.22 0.41
C VAL A 109 8.90 -16.91 0.73
N GLY A 110 8.63 -18.06 0.11
CA GLY A 110 7.43 -18.85 0.36
C GLY A 110 7.34 -19.35 1.80
N TYR A 111 8.46 -19.73 2.42
CA TYR A 111 8.51 -20.14 3.81
C TYR A 111 8.21 -18.98 4.77
N CYS A 112 8.83 -17.81 4.56
CA CYS A 112 8.53 -16.61 5.35
C CYS A 112 7.06 -16.20 5.22
N GLU A 113 6.50 -16.25 4.00
CA GLU A 113 5.09 -15.96 3.79
C GLU A 113 4.19 -17.01 4.45
N TYR A 114 4.53 -18.30 4.35
CA TYR A 114 3.80 -19.36 5.03
C TYR A 114 3.76 -19.14 6.55
N MET A 115 4.87 -18.73 7.16
CA MET A 115 4.90 -18.39 8.59
C MET A 115 3.96 -17.21 8.91
N ASN A 116 3.99 -16.14 8.11
CA ASN A 116 3.08 -15.00 8.26
C ASN A 116 1.61 -15.42 8.11
N PHE A 117 1.29 -16.11 7.03
CA PHE A 117 -0.05 -16.58 6.70
C PHE A 117 -0.59 -17.51 7.79
N SER A 118 0.23 -18.44 8.27
CA SER A 118 -0.13 -19.32 9.39
C SER A 118 -0.44 -18.50 10.64
N LYS A 119 0.38 -17.49 10.96
CA LYS A 119 0.13 -16.63 12.13
C LYS A 119 -1.18 -15.85 12.01
N CYS A 120 -1.56 -15.44 10.80
CA CYS A 120 -2.85 -14.81 10.56
C CYS A 120 -4.02 -15.77 10.78
N ILE A 121 -3.95 -16.99 10.25
CA ILE A 121 -5.08 -17.92 10.26
C ILE A 121 -5.26 -18.61 11.62
N PHE A 122 -4.16 -18.91 12.33
CA PHE A 122 -4.23 -19.66 13.59
C PHE A 122 -4.47 -18.80 14.83
N PHE A 123 -3.95 -17.57 14.89
CA PHE A 123 -4.07 -16.74 16.09
C PHE A 123 -5.13 -15.65 15.89
N PRO A 124 -6.01 -15.39 16.86
CA PRO A 124 -6.99 -14.30 16.78
C PRO A 124 -6.32 -12.91 16.84
N PRO A 125 -7.01 -11.84 16.43
CA PRO A 125 -6.58 -10.46 16.69
C PRO A 125 -6.33 -10.27 18.19
N SER A 126 -5.19 -9.66 18.53
CA SER A 126 -4.73 -9.60 19.92
C SER A 126 -4.09 -8.26 20.29
N ASP A 127 -3.62 -7.48 19.32
CA ASP A 127 -3.05 -6.18 19.59
C ASP A 127 -4.15 -5.14 19.87
N ARG A 128 -3.81 -4.16 20.72
CA ARG A 128 -4.75 -3.15 21.21
C ARG A 128 -5.46 -2.42 20.08
N ASP A 129 -4.77 -2.04 19.01
CA ASP A 129 -5.38 -1.20 17.96
C ASP A 129 -6.27 -2.02 17.03
N SER A 130 -5.90 -3.27 16.75
CA SER A 130 -6.82 -4.20 16.09
C SER A 130 -8.12 -4.34 16.88
N LEU A 131 -8.03 -4.61 18.18
CA LEU A 131 -9.20 -4.83 19.04
C LEU A 131 -10.00 -3.57 19.35
N ALA A 132 -9.35 -2.43 19.57
CA ALA A 132 -10.03 -1.20 19.97
C ALA A 132 -10.59 -0.40 18.78
N ALA A 133 -10.05 -0.62 17.58
CA ALA A 133 -10.44 0.15 16.41
C ALA A 133 -10.77 -0.76 15.22
N PHE A 134 -9.77 -1.35 14.57
CA PHE A 134 -9.96 -1.81 13.20
C PHE A 134 -10.86 -3.04 13.07
N ASP A 135 -10.57 -4.09 13.84
CA ASP A 135 -11.32 -5.35 13.84
C ASP A 135 -12.75 -5.15 14.36
N THR A 136 -12.87 -4.46 15.49
CA THR A 136 -14.17 -4.17 16.13
C THR A 136 -15.07 -3.32 15.24
N LEU A 137 -14.55 -2.25 14.61
CA LEU A 137 -15.37 -1.46 13.69
C LEU A 137 -15.80 -2.28 12.47
N GLY A 138 -14.94 -3.16 11.95
CA GLY A 138 -15.33 -4.06 10.87
C GLY A 138 -16.40 -5.07 11.28
N PHE A 139 -16.27 -5.64 12.48
CA PHE A 139 -17.24 -6.59 13.04
C PHE A 139 -18.60 -5.93 13.27
N VAL A 140 -18.62 -4.76 13.92
CA VAL A 140 -19.87 -4.02 14.17
C VAL A 140 -20.50 -3.53 12.88
N ALA A 141 -19.72 -3.04 11.90
CA ALA A 141 -20.28 -2.66 10.60
C ALA A 141 -20.95 -3.82 9.88
N ALA A 142 -20.40 -5.03 10.02
CA ALA A 142 -21.00 -6.24 9.46
C ALA A 142 -22.30 -6.64 10.19
N HIS A 143 -22.36 -6.43 11.51
CA HIS A 143 -23.54 -6.76 12.32
C HIS A 143 -24.67 -5.74 12.16
N ASP A 144 -24.34 -4.45 12.19
CA ASP A 144 -25.30 -3.35 12.07
C ASP A 144 -25.73 -3.12 10.61
N HIS A 145 -25.07 -3.77 9.65
CA HIS A 145 -25.29 -3.61 8.21
C HIS A 145 -25.14 -2.16 7.72
N THR A 146 -24.31 -1.37 8.39
CA THR A 146 -23.99 0.03 8.03
C THR A 146 -22.66 0.40 8.66
N TYR A 147 -21.93 1.35 8.07
CA TYR A 147 -20.74 1.94 8.69
C TYR A 147 -21.02 3.37 9.17
N MET A 148 -21.72 4.17 8.36
CA MET A 148 -22.03 5.56 8.65
C MET A 148 -22.86 5.71 9.92
N ARG A 149 -23.76 4.76 10.19
CA ARG A 149 -24.69 4.80 11.32
C ARG A 149 -24.51 3.61 12.27
N MET A 150 -23.26 3.16 12.44
CA MET A 150 -22.97 2.12 13.42
C MET A 150 -23.40 2.55 14.81
N SER A 151 -23.91 1.60 15.58
CA SER A 151 -24.27 1.77 16.98
C SER A 151 -23.13 2.34 17.83
N LEU A 152 -21.88 1.94 17.54
CA LEU A 152 -20.68 2.48 18.20
C LEU A 152 -20.42 3.98 17.95
N PHE A 153 -21.01 4.54 16.91
CA PHE A 153 -20.89 5.96 16.56
C PHE A 153 -22.01 6.81 17.15
N ASP A 154 -22.99 6.19 17.82
CA ASP A 154 -24.02 6.92 18.56
C ASP A 154 -23.39 7.60 19.78
N ALA A 155 -23.58 8.92 19.89
CA ALA A 155 -23.06 9.72 20.99
C ALA A 155 -23.74 9.41 22.33
N ASP A 156 -24.98 8.91 22.32
CA ASP A 156 -25.67 8.50 23.54
C ASP A 156 -25.07 7.20 24.09
N TYR A 157 -24.65 6.29 23.19
CA TYR A 157 -24.00 5.03 23.56
C TYR A 157 -22.50 5.21 23.87
N ASN A 158 -21.78 5.97 23.05
CA ASN A 158 -20.35 6.26 23.23
C ASN A 158 -20.07 7.77 23.18
N PRO A 159 -20.24 8.49 24.31
CA PRO A 159 -20.05 9.95 24.38
C PRO A 159 -18.63 10.43 24.03
N THR A 160 -17.66 9.51 23.97
CA THR A 160 -16.25 9.82 23.70
C THR A 160 -15.85 9.63 22.24
N ILE A 161 -16.77 9.16 21.38
CA ILE A 161 -16.42 8.77 20.01
C ILE A 161 -15.94 9.93 19.13
N HIS A 162 -16.26 11.18 19.44
CA HIS A 162 -15.75 12.35 18.70
C HIS A 162 -14.48 12.98 19.30
N ARG A 163 -14.06 12.53 20.50
CA ARG A 163 -12.87 13.07 21.17
C ARG A 163 -11.60 12.76 20.39
N ALA A 164 -10.58 13.58 20.62
CA ALA A 164 -9.27 13.41 20.01
C ALA A 164 -8.70 12.00 20.21
N GLY A 165 -8.12 11.43 19.15
CA GLY A 165 -7.60 10.06 19.13
C GLY A 165 -8.64 8.97 18.84
N SER A 166 -9.91 9.33 18.61
CA SER A 166 -10.94 8.36 18.21
C SER A 166 -10.72 7.75 16.83
N SER A 167 -11.24 6.54 16.66
CA SER A 167 -11.16 5.75 15.43
C SER A 167 -12.24 6.10 14.38
N ILE A 168 -13.23 6.94 14.70
CA ILE A 168 -14.36 7.27 13.82
C ILE A 168 -13.94 7.92 12.49
N ALA A 169 -12.86 8.71 12.49
CA ALA A 169 -12.37 9.40 11.29
C ALA A 169 -11.22 8.66 10.57
N TYR A 170 -10.90 7.42 10.97
CA TYR A 170 -9.97 6.59 10.20
C TYR A 170 -10.55 6.27 8.82
N ALA A 171 -9.69 6.34 7.80
CA ALA A 171 -10.06 5.98 6.43
C ALA A 171 -10.57 4.53 6.36
N PRO A 172 -11.56 4.23 5.50
CA PRO A 172 -12.47 3.10 5.71
C PRO A 172 -11.95 1.77 5.16
N PHE A 173 -10.84 1.74 4.41
CA PHE A 173 -10.39 0.53 3.72
C PHE A 173 -10.29 -0.68 4.65
N VAL A 174 -9.63 -0.53 5.81
CA VAL A 174 -9.32 -1.66 6.68
C VAL A 174 -10.59 -2.18 7.35
N GLN A 175 -11.37 -1.29 7.97
CA GLN A 175 -12.61 -1.63 8.65
C GLN A 175 -13.61 -2.26 7.68
N MET A 176 -13.78 -1.68 6.49
CA MET A 176 -14.67 -2.23 5.47
C MET A 176 -14.16 -3.55 4.88
N SER A 177 -12.84 -3.74 4.79
CA SER A 177 -12.28 -5.02 4.33
C SER A 177 -12.54 -6.13 5.35
N TYR A 178 -12.57 -5.80 6.64
CA TYR A 178 -12.91 -6.73 7.70
C TYR A 178 -14.41 -6.98 7.75
N ALA A 179 -15.23 -5.94 7.64
CA ALA A 179 -16.67 -6.06 7.48
C ALA A 179 -17.02 -6.98 6.30
N TYR A 180 -16.31 -6.87 5.19
CA TYR A 180 -16.50 -7.73 4.02
C TYR A 180 -16.38 -9.22 4.36
N VAL A 181 -15.33 -9.64 5.08
CA VAL A 181 -15.17 -11.07 5.43
C VAL A 181 -16.10 -11.51 6.55
N TYR A 182 -16.40 -10.64 7.52
CA TYR A 182 -17.38 -10.93 8.58
C TYR A 182 -18.79 -11.13 8.01
N LEU A 183 -19.21 -10.28 7.06
CA LEU A 183 -20.48 -10.44 6.33
C LEU A 183 -20.58 -11.78 5.58
N LEU A 184 -19.44 -12.33 5.14
CA LEU A 184 -19.37 -13.61 4.46
C LEU A 184 -19.26 -14.82 5.42
N GLY A 185 -19.30 -14.57 6.73
CA GLY A 185 -19.29 -15.58 7.78
C GLY A 185 -17.89 -15.96 8.29
N ALA A 186 -16.88 -15.10 8.14
CA ALA A 186 -15.58 -15.34 8.74
C ALA A 186 -15.63 -15.17 10.26
N GLU A 187 -14.91 -16.03 10.99
CA GLU A 187 -14.73 -15.90 12.44
C GLU A 187 -13.67 -14.86 12.80
N THR A 188 -12.81 -14.48 11.84
CA THR A 188 -11.74 -13.52 12.03
C THR A 188 -11.47 -12.69 10.77
N SER A 189 -11.09 -11.43 10.97
CA SER A 189 -10.63 -10.54 9.91
C SER A 189 -9.29 -10.92 9.28
N LYS A 190 -8.50 -11.76 9.94
CA LYS A 190 -7.08 -11.98 9.61
C LYS A 190 -6.80 -12.63 8.25
N ALA A 191 -7.82 -13.17 7.59
CA ALA A 191 -7.71 -13.55 6.18
C ALA A 191 -7.30 -12.36 5.29
N ILE A 192 -7.74 -11.14 5.62
CA ILE A 192 -7.40 -9.94 4.86
C ILE A 192 -5.90 -9.60 4.95
N PRO A 193 -5.28 -9.36 6.13
CA PRO A 193 -3.84 -9.08 6.20
C PRO A 193 -2.98 -10.21 5.62
N ALA A 194 -3.39 -11.48 5.79
CA ALA A 194 -2.72 -12.63 5.19
C ALA A 194 -2.66 -12.53 3.66
N LEU A 195 -3.82 -12.32 3.02
CA LEU A 195 -3.91 -12.21 1.57
C LEU A 195 -3.24 -10.91 1.08
N MET A 196 -3.46 -9.78 1.75
CA MET A 196 -2.82 -8.51 1.40
C MET A 196 -1.30 -8.64 1.32
N TYR A 197 -0.68 -9.27 2.31
CA TYR A 197 0.77 -9.45 2.35
C TYR A 197 1.28 -10.46 1.31
N LEU A 198 0.63 -11.62 1.17
CA LEU A 198 0.94 -12.60 0.12
C LEU A 198 0.93 -11.96 -1.28
N PHE A 199 -0.15 -11.26 -1.61
CA PHE A 199 -0.31 -10.62 -2.90
C PHE A 199 0.68 -9.46 -3.11
N PHE A 200 0.98 -8.71 -2.05
CA PHE A 200 2.05 -7.72 -2.07
C PHE A 200 3.42 -8.30 -2.37
N VAL A 201 3.82 -9.41 -1.73
CA VAL A 201 5.11 -10.08 -1.96
C VAL A 201 5.24 -10.48 -3.44
N ILE A 202 4.17 -11.02 -4.02
CA ILE A 202 4.10 -11.37 -5.44
C ILE A 202 4.23 -10.10 -6.32
N ALA A 203 3.50 -9.03 -6.00
CA ALA A 203 3.54 -7.78 -6.76
C ALA A 203 4.92 -7.10 -6.71
N PHE A 204 5.52 -7.06 -5.52
CA PHE A 204 6.83 -6.47 -5.26
C PHE A 204 7.93 -7.22 -6.02
N TYR A 205 7.92 -8.55 -5.96
CA TYR A 205 8.78 -9.39 -6.79
C TYR A 205 8.57 -9.12 -8.29
N GLY A 206 7.32 -9.05 -8.74
CA GLY A 206 6.97 -8.80 -10.14
C GLY A 206 7.55 -7.49 -10.69
N ILE A 207 7.35 -6.37 -9.96
CA ILE A 207 7.87 -5.07 -10.40
C ILE A 207 9.40 -4.98 -10.30
N LEU A 208 10.02 -5.61 -9.29
CA LEU A 208 11.48 -5.68 -9.18
C LEU A 208 12.08 -6.42 -10.36
N ARG A 209 11.58 -7.62 -10.63
CA ARG A 209 12.05 -8.51 -11.70
C ARG A 209 12.08 -7.79 -13.05
N ARG A 210 11.08 -6.96 -13.33
CA ARG A 210 10.98 -6.18 -14.56
C ARG A 210 12.10 -5.13 -14.71
N ASN A 211 12.60 -4.60 -13.60
CA ASN A 211 13.58 -3.51 -13.59
C ASN A 211 15.02 -3.99 -13.31
N THR A 212 15.18 -5.23 -12.85
CA THR A 212 16.47 -5.82 -12.47
C THR A 212 16.69 -7.17 -13.15
N GLY A 213 16.56 -8.27 -12.42
CA GLY A 213 16.70 -9.65 -12.84
C GLY A 213 16.00 -10.57 -11.83
N LYS A 214 15.75 -11.83 -12.20
CA LYS A 214 14.95 -12.77 -11.38
C LYS A 214 15.59 -13.04 -10.01
N THR A 215 16.91 -13.26 -9.97
CA THR A 215 17.64 -13.59 -8.74
C THR A 215 17.70 -12.40 -7.80
N LEU A 216 18.12 -11.23 -8.29
CA LEU A 216 18.16 -10.01 -7.48
C LEU A 216 16.77 -9.61 -6.98
N ALA A 217 15.73 -9.78 -7.80
CA ALA A 217 14.35 -9.52 -7.38
C ALA A 217 13.91 -10.45 -6.24
N ALA A 218 14.20 -11.75 -6.33
CA ALA A 218 13.88 -12.70 -5.27
C ALA A 218 14.63 -12.39 -3.97
N LEU A 219 15.94 -12.11 -4.08
CA LEU A 219 16.79 -11.74 -2.93
C LEU A 219 16.29 -10.46 -2.25
N THR A 220 15.97 -9.43 -3.04
CA THR A 220 15.48 -8.15 -2.53
C THR A 220 14.10 -8.31 -1.88
N THR A 221 13.23 -9.15 -2.45
CA THR A 221 11.92 -9.47 -1.87
C THR A 221 12.09 -10.17 -0.52
N LEU A 222 13.00 -11.14 -0.42
CA LEU A 222 13.33 -11.82 0.83
C LEU A 222 13.80 -10.83 1.90
N PHE A 223 14.77 -9.97 1.58
CA PHE A 223 15.28 -9.01 2.57
C PHE A 223 14.25 -7.97 3.00
N MET A 224 13.37 -7.53 2.09
CA MET A 224 12.24 -6.67 2.43
C MET A 224 11.31 -7.36 3.43
N MET A 225 10.99 -8.65 3.21
CA MET A 225 10.15 -9.42 4.13
C MET A 225 10.84 -9.68 5.48
N MET A 226 12.15 -9.85 5.50
CA MET A 226 12.92 -10.10 6.73
C MET A 226 13.12 -8.84 7.60
N ALA A 227 12.64 -7.67 7.17
CA ALA A 227 12.60 -6.51 8.04
C ALA A 227 11.69 -6.82 9.26
N PRO A 228 12.21 -6.76 10.51
CA PRO A 228 11.51 -7.31 11.68
C PRO A 228 10.09 -6.78 11.86
N GLU A 229 9.90 -5.46 11.81
CA GLU A 229 8.59 -4.84 11.99
C GLU A 229 7.65 -5.12 10.80
N MET A 230 8.17 -5.26 9.58
CA MET A 230 7.35 -5.60 8.40
C MET A 230 6.69 -6.98 8.57
N LEU A 231 7.47 -7.99 8.97
CA LEU A 231 6.97 -9.35 9.19
C LEU A 231 6.15 -9.48 10.47
N ALA A 232 6.50 -8.73 11.53
CA ALA A 232 5.76 -8.77 12.77
C ALA A 232 4.34 -8.20 12.58
N PHE A 233 4.23 -7.04 11.92
CA PHE A 233 2.97 -6.33 11.72
C PHE A 233 2.15 -6.83 10.54
N SER A 234 2.72 -7.58 9.59
CA SER A 234 1.95 -8.16 8.48
C SER A 234 0.88 -9.16 8.94
N SER A 235 1.04 -9.69 10.15
CA SER A 235 0.10 -10.63 10.79
C SER A 235 -0.95 -9.98 11.70
N LEU A 236 -0.84 -8.68 11.92
CA LEU A 236 -1.77 -7.93 12.76
C LEU A 236 -2.91 -7.37 11.92
N SER A 237 -4.10 -7.27 12.51
CA SER A 237 -5.27 -6.67 11.87
C SER A 237 -5.20 -5.13 11.89
N GLY A 238 -4.02 -4.56 11.60
CA GLY A 238 -3.76 -3.13 11.60
C GLY A 238 -3.65 -2.50 10.21
N THR A 239 -3.69 -1.17 10.17
CA THR A 239 -3.58 -0.38 8.93
C THR A 239 -2.16 -0.25 8.38
N ASN A 240 -1.14 -0.47 9.21
CA ASN A 240 0.23 -0.03 8.93
C ASN A 240 0.84 -0.74 7.70
N VAL A 241 0.81 -2.08 7.66
CA VAL A 241 1.38 -2.85 6.55
C VAL A 241 0.51 -2.70 5.29
N MET A 242 -0.81 -2.64 5.42
CA MET A 242 -1.70 -2.40 4.26
C MET A 242 -1.42 -1.04 3.60
N GLN A 243 -1.22 0.00 4.40
CA GLN A 243 -0.78 1.30 3.90
C GLN A 243 0.59 1.17 3.21
N ALA A 244 1.56 0.50 3.85
CA ALA A 244 2.90 0.32 3.29
C ALA A 244 2.88 -0.38 1.93
N ILE A 245 2.03 -1.39 1.76
CA ILE A 245 1.80 -2.09 0.48
C ILE A 245 1.39 -1.11 -0.60
N PHE A 246 0.33 -0.34 -0.35
CA PHE A 246 -0.21 0.61 -1.32
C PHE A 246 0.74 1.77 -1.61
N ALA A 247 1.33 2.37 -0.57
CA ALA A 247 2.25 3.48 -0.70
C ALA A 247 3.50 3.07 -1.49
N SER A 248 4.14 1.96 -1.10
CA SER A 248 5.39 1.53 -1.69
C SER A 248 5.23 1.07 -3.14
N LEU A 249 4.20 0.28 -3.45
CA LEU A 249 3.91 -0.11 -4.84
C LEU A 249 3.53 1.12 -5.66
N GLY A 250 2.72 2.04 -5.11
CA GLY A 250 2.33 3.28 -5.78
C GLY A 250 3.53 4.14 -6.18
N ILE A 251 4.48 4.35 -5.26
CA ILE A 251 5.75 5.03 -5.54
C ILE A 251 6.61 4.23 -6.54
N ALA A 252 6.70 2.91 -6.41
CA ALA A 252 7.51 2.07 -7.28
C ALA A 252 7.03 2.08 -8.74
N TYR A 253 5.71 2.00 -8.96
CA TYR A 253 5.08 2.13 -10.29
C TYR A 253 5.21 3.54 -10.85
N THR A 254 5.03 4.58 -10.03
CA THR A 254 5.23 5.98 -10.46
C THR A 254 6.69 6.23 -10.88
N ALA A 255 7.65 5.73 -10.10
CA ALA A 255 9.07 5.79 -10.43
C ALA A 255 9.41 4.99 -11.70
N SER A 256 8.80 3.80 -11.86
CA SER A 256 8.92 2.98 -13.05
C SER A 256 8.43 3.77 -14.28
N TRP A 257 7.28 4.45 -14.18
CA TRP A 257 6.73 5.24 -15.29
C TRP A 257 7.65 6.40 -15.69
N LEU A 258 8.28 7.08 -14.72
CA LEU A 258 9.22 8.16 -15.01
C LEU A 258 10.43 7.69 -15.84
N ARG A 259 10.76 6.39 -15.80
CA ARG A 259 11.79 5.75 -16.62
C ARG A 259 11.23 5.19 -17.94
N SER A 260 10.16 4.39 -17.87
CA SER A 260 9.65 3.59 -19.00
C SER A 260 8.66 4.35 -19.89
N ARG A 261 7.97 5.35 -19.34
CA ARG A 261 6.90 6.14 -19.97
C ARG A 261 5.69 5.33 -20.45
N ARG A 262 5.51 4.12 -19.90
CA ARG A 262 4.36 3.28 -20.23
C ARG A 262 3.17 3.62 -19.33
N ASP A 263 2.12 4.21 -19.88
CA ASP A 263 1.02 4.83 -19.11
C ASP A 263 0.32 3.92 -18.10
N HIS A 264 0.28 2.60 -18.34
CA HIS A 264 -0.23 1.64 -17.36
C HIS A 264 0.47 1.73 -15.98
N GLU A 265 1.75 2.08 -15.95
CA GLU A 265 2.51 2.28 -14.70
C GLU A 265 2.11 3.57 -13.98
N LEU A 266 1.78 4.64 -14.72
CA LEU A 266 1.30 5.89 -14.12
C LEU A 266 -0.05 5.69 -13.44
N TYR A 267 -0.98 5.03 -14.14
CA TYR A 267 -2.32 4.78 -13.63
C TYR A 267 -2.33 3.77 -12.47
N ALA A 268 -1.51 2.72 -12.53
CA ALA A 268 -1.33 1.83 -11.37
C ALA A 268 -0.72 2.58 -10.19
N GLY A 269 0.29 3.43 -10.43
CA GLY A 269 0.85 4.31 -9.40
C GLY A 269 -0.21 5.18 -8.74
N ALA A 270 -1.05 5.85 -9.52
CA ALA A 270 -2.13 6.71 -9.03
C ALA A 270 -3.18 5.94 -8.23
N LEU A 271 -3.67 4.79 -8.73
CA LEU A 271 -4.67 3.97 -8.04
C LEU A 271 -4.15 3.41 -6.72
N LEU A 272 -2.90 2.94 -6.69
CA LEU A 272 -2.28 2.44 -5.47
C LEU A 272 -2.04 3.55 -4.46
N LEU A 273 -1.59 4.74 -4.88
CA LEU A 273 -1.45 5.87 -3.97
C LEU A 273 -2.79 6.38 -3.44
N GLY A 274 -3.84 6.35 -4.26
CA GLY A 274 -5.21 6.60 -3.85
C GLY A 274 -5.73 5.57 -2.84
N ALA A 275 -5.44 4.28 -3.06
CA ALA A 275 -5.76 3.22 -2.10
C ALA A 275 -4.96 3.36 -0.78
N ASN A 276 -3.73 3.88 -0.83
CA ASN A 276 -2.95 4.21 0.36
C ASN A 276 -3.64 5.30 1.19
N MET A 277 -4.16 6.35 0.55
CA MET A 277 -4.95 7.38 1.23
C MET A 277 -6.28 6.83 1.76
N TRP A 278 -6.91 5.92 1.01
CA TRP A 278 -8.11 5.20 1.43
C TRP A 278 -7.88 4.27 2.63
N CYS A 279 -6.61 3.88 2.88
CA CYS A 279 -6.19 3.12 4.03
C CYS A 279 -5.86 3.99 5.24
N ARG A 280 -5.15 5.11 5.05
CA ARG A 280 -4.80 6.07 6.12
C ARG A 280 -4.67 7.48 5.55
N ASN A 281 -5.23 8.47 6.26
CA ASN A 281 -5.22 9.88 5.86
C ASN A 281 -3.80 10.48 5.74
N GLU A 282 -2.85 10.00 6.55
CA GLU A 282 -1.43 10.40 6.45
C GLU A 282 -0.81 9.98 5.10
N GLY A 283 -1.43 9.04 4.38
CA GLY A 283 -1.02 8.59 3.06
C GLY A 283 -0.94 9.71 2.02
N VAL A 284 -1.59 10.86 2.26
CA VAL A 284 -1.51 12.06 1.42
C VAL A 284 -0.07 12.51 1.17
N VAL A 285 0.86 12.26 2.10
CA VAL A 285 2.26 12.69 1.94
C VAL A 285 2.98 11.96 0.81
N PHE A 286 2.59 10.71 0.51
CA PHE A 286 3.12 9.97 -0.64
C PHE A 286 2.54 10.50 -1.96
N ILE A 287 1.26 10.87 -1.97
CA ILE A 287 0.63 11.54 -3.13
C ILE A 287 1.32 12.88 -3.38
N GLY A 288 1.50 13.70 -2.34
CA GLY A 288 2.16 14.99 -2.44
C GLY A 288 3.58 14.87 -2.99
N ALA A 289 4.37 13.94 -2.46
CA ALA A 289 5.75 13.72 -2.92
C ALA A 289 5.79 13.29 -4.40
N ALA A 290 4.92 12.36 -4.81
CA ALA A 290 4.80 11.94 -6.19
C ALA A 290 4.35 13.10 -7.10
N CYS A 291 3.37 13.90 -6.67
CA CYS A 291 2.87 15.06 -7.41
C CYS A 291 3.96 16.12 -7.63
N VAL A 292 4.80 16.41 -6.63
CA VAL A 292 5.92 17.37 -6.80
C VAL A 292 6.92 16.88 -7.85
N VAL A 293 7.33 15.61 -7.76
CA VAL A 293 8.28 15.03 -8.72
C VAL A 293 7.67 14.96 -10.13
N LEU A 294 6.39 14.59 -10.23
CA LEU A 294 5.65 14.56 -11.50
C LEU A 294 5.46 15.97 -12.07
N LEU A 295 5.21 16.98 -11.24
CA LEU A 295 5.06 18.36 -11.68
C LEU A 295 6.37 18.86 -12.31
N ILE A 296 7.51 18.61 -11.66
CA ILE A 296 8.83 18.96 -12.21
C ILE A 296 9.05 18.29 -13.57
N ASP A 297 8.71 17.00 -13.69
CA ASP A 297 8.82 16.27 -14.96
C ASP A 297 7.83 16.78 -16.02
N CYS A 298 6.59 17.07 -15.65
CA CYS A 298 5.56 17.60 -16.54
C CYS A 298 5.88 19.00 -17.04
N ILE A 299 6.47 19.87 -16.22
CA ILE A 299 6.96 21.19 -16.64
C ILE A 299 8.07 21.03 -17.67
N ARG A 300 9.05 20.16 -17.40
CA ARG A 300 10.19 19.91 -18.30
C ARG A 300 9.75 19.34 -19.66
N ARG A 301 8.69 18.52 -19.67
CA ARG A 301 8.22 17.79 -20.86
C ARG A 301 6.93 18.34 -21.47
N LYS A 302 6.35 19.39 -20.89
CA LYS A 302 5.05 19.97 -21.27
C LYS A 302 3.88 18.96 -21.28
N SER A 303 3.92 17.95 -20.41
CA SER A 303 2.94 16.84 -20.37
C SER A 303 1.87 16.99 -19.26
N TYR A 304 1.36 18.20 -19.06
CA TYR A 304 0.48 18.56 -17.93
C TYR A 304 -0.77 17.68 -17.80
N ARG A 305 -1.35 17.26 -18.92
CA ARG A 305 -2.54 16.39 -18.94
C ARG A 305 -2.33 15.09 -18.16
N LYS A 306 -1.13 14.49 -18.24
CA LYS A 306 -0.80 13.27 -17.50
C LYS A 306 -0.66 13.54 -16.00
N GLY A 307 -0.08 14.68 -15.63
CA GLY A 307 -0.02 15.13 -14.24
C GLY A 307 -1.42 15.30 -13.64
N TRP A 308 -2.33 15.96 -14.36
CA TRP A 308 -3.72 16.14 -13.89
C TRP A 308 -4.46 14.82 -13.72
N TYR A 309 -4.32 13.88 -14.66
CA TYR A 309 -4.94 12.56 -14.53
C TYR A 309 -4.39 11.77 -13.34
N PHE A 310 -3.08 11.82 -13.11
CA PHE A 310 -2.48 11.17 -11.95
C PHE A 310 -3.01 11.78 -10.65
N THR A 311 -2.94 13.10 -10.50
CA THR A 311 -3.35 13.79 -9.26
C THR A 311 -4.83 13.59 -8.99
N GLY A 312 -5.69 13.74 -10.01
CA GLY A 312 -7.12 13.53 -9.86
C GLY A 312 -7.46 12.11 -9.44
N LEU A 313 -6.84 11.11 -10.07
CA LEU A 313 -7.09 9.70 -9.74
C LEU A 313 -6.56 9.31 -8.35
N ALA A 314 -5.41 9.84 -7.95
CA ALA A 314 -4.82 9.57 -6.63
C ALA A 314 -5.58 10.26 -5.49
N LEU A 315 -6.15 11.45 -5.71
CA LEU A 315 -6.91 12.18 -4.69
C LEU A 315 -8.40 11.81 -4.65
N LEU A 316 -8.94 11.14 -5.68
CA LEU A 316 -10.35 10.77 -5.74
C LEU A 316 -10.85 10.02 -4.50
N PRO A 317 -10.14 9.00 -3.96
CA PRO A 317 -10.57 8.32 -2.74
C PRO A 317 -10.65 9.28 -1.53
N ALA A 318 -9.73 10.24 -1.42
CA ALA A 318 -9.78 11.24 -0.35
C ALA A 318 -11.04 12.10 -0.44
N VAL A 319 -11.38 12.56 -1.64
CA VAL A 319 -12.58 13.39 -1.88
C VAL A 319 -13.84 12.60 -1.51
N ILE A 320 -13.93 11.34 -1.93
CA ILE A 320 -15.06 10.45 -1.59
C ILE A 320 -15.15 10.27 -0.07
N TRP A 321 -14.03 10.00 0.61
CA TRP A 321 -14.00 9.79 2.05
C TRP A 321 -14.43 11.05 2.82
N PHE A 322 -13.88 12.21 2.47
CA PHE A 322 -14.22 13.47 3.15
C PHE A 322 -15.68 13.87 2.94
N ALA A 323 -16.21 13.65 1.74
CA ALA A 323 -17.62 13.88 1.46
C ALA A 323 -18.52 12.92 2.27
N TYR A 324 -18.17 11.64 2.32
CA TYR A 324 -18.87 10.63 3.10
C TYR A 324 -18.87 10.95 4.60
N MET A 325 -17.71 11.32 5.16
CA MET A 325 -17.60 11.74 6.56
C MET A 325 -18.47 12.96 6.85
N LYS A 326 -18.44 13.96 5.96
CA LYS A 326 -19.25 15.17 6.12
C LYS A 326 -20.75 14.85 6.11
N THR A 327 -21.20 13.96 5.24
CA THR A 327 -22.62 13.55 5.21
C THR A 327 -23.03 12.71 6.41
N GLY A 328 -22.12 11.90 6.94
CA GLY A 328 -22.36 11.02 8.09
C GLY A 328 -22.09 11.65 9.45
N GLY A 329 -21.66 12.90 9.53
CA GLY A 329 -21.24 13.52 10.78
C GLY A 329 -20.01 12.85 11.41
N LEU A 330 -19.18 12.16 10.62
CA LEU A 330 -18.02 11.43 11.12
C LEU A 330 -16.83 12.40 11.26
N TYR A 331 -16.52 12.81 12.48
CA TYR A 331 -15.38 13.69 12.75
C TYR A 331 -14.68 13.36 14.07
N THR A 332 -13.45 13.82 14.21
CA THR A 332 -12.64 13.67 15.41
C THR A 332 -11.94 14.98 15.71
N GLU A 333 -11.95 15.40 16.97
CA GLU A 333 -11.25 16.59 17.43
C GLU A 333 -9.72 16.45 17.26
N GLY A 334 -9.04 17.57 16.97
CA GLY A 334 -7.57 17.62 16.93
C GLY A 334 -6.87 16.91 15.76
N MET A 335 -7.59 16.23 14.86
CA MET A 335 -6.97 15.49 13.76
C MET A 335 -6.41 16.40 12.64
N ALA A 336 -6.89 17.64 12.53
CA ALA A 336 -6.53 18.56 11.45
C ALA A 336 -5.50 19.61 11.89
N ILE A 337 -4.66 20.04 10.95
CA ILE A 337 -3.79 21.22 11.13
C ILE A 337 -4.70 22.46 11.15
N THR A 338 -4.86 23.07 12.32
CA THR A 338 -5.72 24.24 12.54
C THR A 338 -4.99 25.57 12.37
N ARG A 339 -3.67 25.58 12.59
CA ARG A 339 -2.81 26.74 12.43
C ARG A 339 -1.38 26.32 12.11
N LEU A 340 -0.64 27.21 11.45
CA LEU A 340 0.80 27.06 11.28
C LEU A 340 1.51 27.76 12.44
N PHE A 341 2.57 27.16 12.94
CA PHE A 341 3.37 27.70 14.03
C PHE A 341 4.85 27.35 13.85
N TRP A 342 5.69 28.00 14.64
CA TRP A 342 7.13 27.78 14.66
C TRP A 342 7.62 27.43 16.06
N ASP A 343 8.24 26.26 16.21
CA ASP A 343 8.78 25.71 17.45
C ASP A 343 10.08 24.93 17.12
N GLY A 344 11.22 25.55 17.43
CA GLY A 344 12.54 24.94 17.18
C GLY A 344 12.81 23.69 18.00
N GLU A 345 12.24 23.60 19.21
CA GLU A 345 12.42 22.45 20.10
C GLU A 345 11.64 21.24 19.57
N LYS A 346 10.37 21.42 19.18
CA LYS A 346 9.58 20.37 18.54
C LYS A 346 10.24 19.88 17.25
N ALA A 347 10.76 20.81 16.43
CA ALA A 347 11.49 20.44 15.21
C ALA A 347 12.73 19.59 15.52
N GLY A 348 13.55 19.99 16.51
CA GLY A 348 14.70 19.22 16.97
C GLY A 348 14.34 17.82 17.46
N ASN A 349 13.26 17.70 18.24
CA ASN A 349 12.75 16.43 18.75
C ASN A 349 12.30 15.49 17.62
N ILE A 350 11.62 16.01 16.60
CA ILE A 350 11.19 15.22 15.43
C ILE A 350 12.41 14.72 14.64
N VAL A 351 13.39 15.57 14.37
CA VAL A 351 14.60 15.19 13.62
C VAL A 351 15.38 14.11 14.38
N ASN A 352 15.58 14.29 15.69
CA ASN A 352 16.27 13.31 16.53
C ASN A 352 15.49 11.99 16.60
N GLY A 353 14.16 12.05 16.73
CA GLY A 353 13.30 10.87 16.73
C GLY A 353 13.35 10.10 15.41
N PHE A 354 13.31 10.80 14.28
CA PHE A 354 13.43 10.19 12.95
C PHE A 354 14.80 9.52 12.78
N TRP A 355 15.88 10.19 13.18
CA TRP A 355 17.22 9.62 13.12
C TRP A 355 17.37 8.37 14.00
N ALA A 356 16.82 8.40 15.21
CA ALA A 356 16.79 7.26 16.11
C ALA A 356 16.02 6.07 15.49
N LEU A 357 14.92 6.33 14.80
CA LEU A 357 14.18 5.28 14.07
C LEU A 357 14.98 4.74 12.87
N PHE A 358 15.57 5.60 12.05
CA PHE A 358 16.34 5.16 10.87
C PHE A 358 17.58 4.33 11.23
N THR A 359 18.18 4.58 12.38
CA THR A 359 19.37 3.85 12.85
C THR A 359 19.03 2.58 13.65
N ASN A 360 17.74 2.37 13.97
CA ASN A 360 17.31 1.23 14.78
C ASN A 360 17.18 -0.07 13.95
N THR A 361 18.17 -0.94 14.09
CA THR A 361 18.20 -2.24 13.41
C THR A 361 17.27 -3.28 14.02
N LEU A 362 16.81 -3.11 15.27
CA LEU A 362 15.82 -4.00 15.88
C LEU A 362 14.46 -3.87 15.18
N TYR A 363 14.10 -2.67 14.74
CA TYR A 363 12.83 -2.41 14.05
C TYR A 363 12.90 -2.70 12.56
N TYR A 364 13.92 -2.18 11.88
CA TYR A 364 13.96 -2.17 10.42
C TYR A 364 15.04 -3.07 9.82
N GLY A 365 15.75 -3.83 10.67
CA GLY A 365 16.86 -4.67 10.25
C GLY A 365 17.93 -3.85 9.56
N TRP A 366 18.36 -4.33 8.39
CA TRP A 366 19.40 -3.69 7.58
C TRP A 366 18.85 -2.71 6.54
N THR A 367 17.54 -2.44 6.54
CA THR A 367 16.87 -1.67 5.49
C THR A 367 17.49 -0.28 5.25
N PHE A 368 17.56 0.56 6.29
CA PHE A 368 18.10 1.90 6.18
C PHE A 368 19.63 1.94 6.01
N PRO A 369 20.43 1.12 6.73
CA PRO A 369 21.87 1.01 6.46
C PRO A 369 22.19 0.61 5.02
N VAL A 370 21.49 -0.40 4.46
CA VAL A 370 21.68 -0.84 3.08
C VAL A 370 21.24 0.25 2.11
N PHE A 371 20.12 0.92 2.37
CA PHE A 371 19.68 2.06 1.57
C PHE A 371 20.74 3.17 1.54
N ALA A 372 21.32 3.53 2.68
CA ALA A 372 22.40 4.52 2.78
C ALA A 372 23.65 4.08 2.02
N LEU A 373 24.06 2.81 2.14
CA LEU A 373 25.20 2.25 1.42
C LEU A 373 25.02 2.35 -0.10
N PHE A 374 23.86 1.94 -0.62
CA PHE A 374 23.56 2.02 -2.06
C PHE A 374 23.38 3.47 -2.53
N LEU A 375 22.88 4.37 -1.68
CA LEU A 375 22.81 5.79 -1.99
C LEU A 375 24.21 6.40 -2.15
N VAL A 376 25.11 6.14 -1.20
CA VAL A 376 26.51 6.62 -1.24
C VAL A 376 27.25 5.99 -2.41
N GLY A 377 27.17 4.67 -2.58
CA GLY A 377 27.79 3.98 -3.71
C GLY A 377 27.32 4.54 -5.05
N ASN A 378 26.02 4.79 -5.20
CA ASN A 378 25.43 5.24 -6.47
C ASN A 378 25.47 6.78 -6.66
N ILE A 379 26.08 7.54 -5.75
CA ILE A 379 26.01 9.01 -5.74
C ILE A 379 26.51 9.64 -7.06
N TRP A 380 27.58 9.08 -7.63
CA TRP A 380 28.12 9.54 -8.91
C TRP A 380 27.12 9.39 -10.05
N PHE A 381 26.48 8.22 -10.16
CA PHE A 381 25.47 7.94 -11.18
C PHE A 381 24.17 8.71 -10.95
N LEU A 382 23.85 8.98 -9.68
CA LEU A 382 22.70 9.79 -9.29
C LEU A 382 22.88 11.25 -9.71
N ILE A 383 24.06 11.85 -9.49
CA ILE A 383 24.33 13.25 -9.86
C ILE A 383 24.52 13.41 -11.37
N LYS A 384 25.40 12.61 -11.98
CA LYS A 384 25.75 12.76 -13.41
C LYS A 384 24.68 12.16 -14.33
N GLY A 385 24.13 11.00 -13.98
CA GLY A 385 23.20 10.25 -14.81
C GLY A 385 21.74 10.40 -14.43
N ARG A 386 21.43 11.08 -13.32
CA ARG A 386 20.07 11.15 -12.72
C ARG A 386 19.47 9.76 -12.45
N ASP A 387 20.32 8.75 -12.23
CA ASP A 387 19.89 7.37 -11.97
C ASP A 387 19.07 7.31 -10.68
N ASN A 388 17.84 6.80 -10.78
CA ASN A 388 16.86 6.73 -9.70
C ASN A 388 16.59 8.03 -8.92
N LEU A 389 17.05 9.19 -9.42
CA LEU A 389 16.85 10.48 -8.77
C LEU A 389 15.36 10.79 -8.47
N PRO A 390 14.40 10.50 -9.37
CA PRO A 390 12.99 10.75 -9.05
C PRO A 390 12.45 9.85 -7.93
N LEU A 391 12.92 8.60 -7.83
CA LEU A 391 12.55 7.70 -6.74
C LEU A 391 13.10 8.20 -5.41
N LEU A 392 14.38 8.58 -5.37
CA LEU A 392 14.98 9.19 -4.18
C LEU A 392 14.22 10.46 -3.78
N GLY A 393 13.91 11.32 -4.75
CA GLY A 393 13.14 12.55 -4.52
C GLY A 393 11.79 12.27 -3.87
N MET A 394 11.05 11.27 -4.36
CA MET A 394 9.77 10.88 -3.74
C MET A 394 9.95 10.35 -2.32
N ILE A 395 10.96 9.50 -2.06
CA ILE A 395 11.24 8.97 -0.71
C ILE A 395 11.56 10.12 0.27
N LEU A 396 12.50 11.00 -0.09
CA LEU A 396 12.92 12.09 0.77
C LEU A 396 11.81 13.13 0.99
N LEU A 397 11.06 13.47 -0.06
CA LEU A 397 9.92 14.38 0.06
C LEU A 397 8.80 13.79 0.92
N SER A 398 8.55 12.48 0.86
CA SER A 398 7.57 11.84 1.75
C SER A 398 8.00 11.88 3.21
N VAL A 399 9.28 11.68 3.52
CA VAL A 399 9.81 11.86 4.89
C VAL A 399 9.65 13.32 5.34
N LEU A 400 9.99 14.27 4.47
CA LEU A 400 9.86 15.70 4.77
C LEU A 400 8.40 16.09 5.02
N PHE A 401 7.47 15.70 4.13
CA PHE A 401 6.06 16.01 4.26
C PHE A 401 5.43 15.35 5.48
N TYR A 402 5.83 14.13 5.83
CA TYR A 402 5.40 13.52 7.08
C TYR A 402 5.92 14.27 8.30
N GLY A 403 7.19 14.68 8.28
CA GLY A 403 7.77 15.56 9.30
C GLY A 403 6.99 16.86 9.46
N LEU A 404 6.59 17.50 8.36
CA LEU A 404 5.75 18.71 8.37
C LEU A 404 4.34 18.46 8.92
N VAL A 405 3.73 17.32 8.59
CA VAL A 405 2.42 16.93 9.16
C VAL A 405 2.53 16.79 10.67
N ILE A 406 3.48 16.00 11.18
CA ILE A 406 3.67 15.83 12.63
C ILE A 406 4.02 17.17 13.30
N TYR A 407 4.84 17.99 12.63
CA TYR A 407 5.24 19.27 13.16
C TYR A 407 4.06 20.22 13.34
N HIS A 408 3.15 20.29 12.37
CA HIS A 408 2.01 21.22 12.41
C HIS A 408 0.74 20.67 13.06
N VAL A 409 0.64 19.37 13.34
CA VAL A 409 -0.46 18.82 14.13
C VAL A 409 -0.28 19.21 15.60
N ASP A 410 -1.31 19.85 16.16
CA ASP A 410 -1.42 20.17 17.59
C ASP A 410 -1.96 18.92 18.32
N TYR A 411 -1.04 18.08 18.80
CA TYR A 411 -1.40 16.87 19.55
C TYR A 411 -1.93 17.24 20.94
N VAL A 412 -3.25 17.25 21.07
CA VAL A 412 -3.94 17.46 22.37
C VAL A 412 -4.02 16.15 23.16
N TRP A 413 -4.00 15.01 22.47
CA TRP A 413 -4.23 13.69 23.05
C TRP A 413 -2.95 12.91 23.37
N ASP A 414 -1.78 13.35 22.92
CA ASP A 414 -0.52 12.65 23.14
C ASP A 414 0.71 13.57 23.10
N SER A 415 1.82 13.11 23.69
CA SER A 415 3.11 13.77 23.61
C SER A 415 3.80 13.53 22.26
N ILE A 416 4.63 14.48 21.81
CA ILE A 416 5.42 14.29 20.59
C ILE A 416 6.35 13.07 20.68
N GLN A 417 6.87 12.77 21.87
CA GLN A 417 7.73 11.61 22.12
C GLN A 417 6.97 10.29 21.88
N ASN A 418 5.74 10.17 22.36
CA ASN A 418 4.90 9.00 22.10
C ASN A 418 4.50 8.89 20.63
N VAL A 419 4.16 10.01 19.98
CA VAL A 419 3.87 10.04 18.53
C VAL A 419 5.07 9.52 17.73
N LEU A 420 6.29 9.88 18.13
CA LEU A 420 7.52 9.38 17.50
C LEU A 420 7.73 7.88 17.80
N ALA A 421 7.54 7.45 19.04
CA ALA A 421 7.76 6.06 19.45
C ALA A 421 6.77 5.05 18.82
N TYR A 422 5.52 5.46 18.59
CA TYR A 422 4.46 4.57 18.10
C TYR A 422 4.00 4.92 16.69
N SER A 423 3.48 6.13 16.47
CA SER A 423 2.88 6.51 15.17
C SER A 423 3.92 6.63 14.07
N SER A 424 5.04 7.32 14.33
CA SER A 424 6.11 7.48 13.34
C SER A 424 6.79 6.17 13.02
N LYS A 425 7.02 5.32 14.04
CA LYS A 425 7.54 3.97 13.85
C LYS A 425 6.70 3.18 12.83
N ARG A 426 5.38 3.19 13.01
CA ARG A 426 4.44 2.48 12.13
C ARG A 426 4.33 3.10 10.75
N PHE A 427 4.37 4.43 10.67
CA PHE A 427 4.36 5.13 9.39
C PHE A 427 5.59 4.76 8.54
N PHE A 428 6.75 4.55 9.19
CA PHE A 428 8.00 4.22 8.52
C PHE A 428 8.03 2.84 7.85
N PHE A 429 7.04 1.98 8.10
CA PHE A 429 6.89 0.72 7.37
C PHE A 429 6.75 0.95 5.87
N CYS A 430 6.12 2.06 5.46
CA CYS A 430 5.97 2.45 4.06
C CYS A 430 7.31 2.60 3.34
N PHE A 431 8.37 2.99 4.05
CA PHE A 431 9.70 3.18 3.47
C PHE A 431 10.47 1.87 3.30
N ILE A 432 10.12 0.80 4.01
CA ILE A 432 10.87 -0.46 3.94
C ILE A 432 10.92 -1.00 2.50
N PRO A 433 9.79 -1.21 1.80
CA PRO A 433 9.85 -1.72 0.44
C PRO A 433 10.38 -0.67 -0.54
N MET A 434 10.18 0.63 -0.28
CA MET A 434 10.72 1.71 -1.13
C MET A 434 12.25 1.75 -1.09
N CYS A 435 12.85 1.62 0.09
CA CYS A 435 14.29 1.58 0.30
C CYS A 435 14.92 0.36 -0.38
N TRP A 436 14.31 -0.82 -0.22
CA TRP A 436 14.75 -2.03 -0.91
C TRP A 436 14.59 -1.94 -2.44
N TYR A 437 13.49 -1.37 -2.91
CA TYR A 437 13.28 -1.12 -4.34
C TYR A 437 14.30 -0.12 -4.90
N PHE A 438 14.63 0.94 -4.16
CA PHE A 438 15.68 1.89 -4.53
C PHE A 438 17.03 1.19 -4.63
N ALA A 439 17.45 0.48 -3.58
CA ALA A 439 18.72 -0.22 -3.50
C ALA A 439 18.90 -1.17 -4.70
N ALA A 440 17.91 -2.04 -4.94
CA ALA A 440 17.96 -3.04 -6.01
C ALA A 440 17.96 -2.44 -7.42
N THR A 441 17.31 -1.30 -7.63
CA THR A 441 17.20 -0.69 -8.96
C THR A 441 18.33 0.27 -9.29
N THR A 442 19.25 0.56 -8.35
CA THR A 442 20.45 1.36 -8.63
C THR A 442 21.29 0.71 -9.73
N ARG A 443 22.04 1.52 -10.48
CA ARG A 443 22.96 1.01 -11.51
C ARG A 443 24.01 0.05 -10.94
N ILE A 444 24.50 0.32 -9.72
CA ILE A 444 25.50 -0.52 -9.06
C ILE A 444 24.93 -1.87 -8.69
N ALA A 445 23.74 -1.91 -8.06
CA ALA A 445 23.11 -3.18 -7.71
C ALA A 445 22.87 -4.05 -8.96
N ARG A 446 22.34 -3.46 -10.04
CA ARG A 446 22.07 -4.19 -11.28
C ARG A 446 23.34 -4.76 -11.91
N ARG A 447 24.41 -3.95 -12.02
CA ARG A 447 25.70 -4.40 -12.56
C ARG A 447 26.38 -5.44 -11.68
N GLY A 448 26.32 -5.26 -10.37
CA GLY A 448 26.86 -6.23 -9.41
C GLY A 448 26.14 -7.57 -9.51
N ALA A 449 24.80 -7.55 -9.57
CA ALA A 449 24.01 -8.76 -9.76
C ALA A 449 24.29 -9.43 -11.12
N ASP A 450 24.40 -8.68 -12.20
CA ASP A 450 24.77 -9.24 -13.51
C ASP A 450 26.15 -9.91 -13.49
N TYR A 451 27.12 -9.32 -12.78
CA TYR A 451 28.45 -9.90 -12.60
C TYR A 451 28.39 -11.21 -11.80
N VAL A 452 27.67 -11.22 -10.67
CA VAL A 452 27.49 -12.40 -9.83
C VAL A 452 26.76 -13.51 -10.59
N GLU A 453 25.71 -13.19 -11.34
CA GLU A 453 24.97 -14.17 -12.13
C GLU A 453 25.84 -14.80 -13.22
N ARG A 454 26.72 -14.03 -13.88
CA ARG A 454 27.69 -14.59 -14.84
C ARG A 454 28.75 -15.44 -14.17
N TYR A 455 29.29 -14.99 -13.03
CA TYR A 455 30.31 -15.73 -12.29
C TYR A 455 29.79 -17.08 -11.80
N LEU A 456 28.55 -17.11 -11.32
CA LEU A 456 27.87 -18.32 -10.86
C LEU A 456 27.25 -19.16 -12.00
N SER A 457 27.48 -18.81 -13.27
CA SER A 457 26.91 -19.49 -14.45
C SER A 457 25.39 -19.65 -14.39
N LEU A 458 24.68 -18.64 -13.86
CA LEU A 458 23.22 -18.61 -13.72
C LEU A 458 22.51 -18.01 -14.95
N LYS A 459 23.28 -17.58 -15.97
CA LYS A 459 22.83 -16.91 -17.19
C LYS A 459 23.38 -17.57 -18.43
#